data_AF-A0A142XRY5-F1
#
_entry.id   AF-A0A142XRY5-F1
#
_cell.length_a   1.000
_cell.length_b   1.000
_cell.length_c   1.000
_cell.angle_alpha   90.00
_cell.angle_beta   90.00
_cell.angle_gamma   90.00
#
_symmetry.space_group_name_H-M   'P 1'
#
loop_
_entity.id
_entity.type
_entity.pdbx_description
1 polymer ?
#
loop_
_entity_poly.entity_id
_entity_poly.type
_entity_poly.pdbx_seq_one_letter_code
_entity_poly.pdbx_strand_id
1 'polypeptide(L)'
;MRLFGILLIVPILLAGGGYVYLATQDWKGRQQINAAGLRHLLLLQGLPVEGADFSADDETPFEVPMAGGEVTSTVSKKLLETYFRNGTAGGGASTGGEQAPARLSLTANTPVTDQVGEAKRVLGLLKGELDKAQDAAQKIALVEGWLLIQAETMNERVQYQEWASRNDKTGAPKSAEKLAADADSLVHALDRKFYRVAPNLYAGGSAALAPAKWQEMQSKAEGAGADAAQLKPPVATDDADRRARLAHLFVHLDRDAAWQRRVAVVVGLRRYVAAITAQTIRFREMRSQVELPLGVDQANFQKVQDYLLNEARQKVNQVRVVADEKAKLVEQKTAADDAVSRRQTQLASLRAQLQKVQTEVDEHLVQQTGIEKQLYEIQREVSLTLEEVYRLEALLTDVERERYGLLPRQP
;
A
#
# COMPACT_ATOMS: atom_id res chain seq x y z
N MET A 1 -98.27 -41.79 3.76
CA MET A 1 -97.61 -40.66 4.44
C MET A 1 -96.12 -40.88 4.76
N ARG A 2 -95.63 -42.10 5.05
CA ARG A 2 -94.18 -42.33 5.31
C ARG A 2 -93.26 -42.08 4.09
N LEU A 3 -93.72 -42.40 2.88
CA LEU A 3 -92.95 -42.22 1.64
C LEU A 3 -92.67 -40.74 1.32
N PHE A 4 -93.65 -39.86 1.57
CA PHE A 4 -93.49 -38.42 1.33
C PHE A 4 -92.49 -37.77 2.29
N GLY A 5 -92.47 -38.19 3.56
CA GLY A 5 -91.47 -37.73 4.54
C GLY A 5 -90.06 -38.16 4.19
N ILE A 6 -89.86 -39.40 3.72
CA ILE A 6 -88.55 -39.89 3.27
C ILE A 6 -88.09 -39.13 2.02
N LEU A 7 -89.00 -38.86 1.08
CA LEU A 7 -88.70 -38.14 -0.16
C LEU A 7 -88.34 -36.66 0.10
N LEU A 8 -88.82 -36.07 1.19
CA LEU A 8 -88.50 -34.69 1.62
C LEU A 8 -87.16 -34.58 2.37
N ILE A 9 -86.71 -35.65 3.03
CA ILE A 9 -85.41 -35.68 3.74
C ILE A 9 -84.24 -35.60 2.76
N VAL A 10 -84.34 -36.28 1.61
CA VAL A 10 -83.26 -36.30 0.59
C VAL A 10 -82.88 -34.90 0.08
N PRO A 11 -83.80 -34.03 -0.38
CA PRO A 11 -83.45 -32.69 -0.84
C PRO A 11 -82.93 -31.77 0.27
N ILE A 12 -83.39 -31.94 1.52
CA ILE A 12 -82.86 -31.17 2.67
C ILE A 12 -81.42 -31.57 2.98
N LEU A 13 -81.09 -32.88 2.93
CA LEU A 13 -79.72 -33.35 3.11
C LEU A 13 -78.80 -32.89 1.97
N LEU A 14 -79.28 -32.89 0.72
CA LEU A 14 -78.52 -32.37 -0.42
C LEU A 14 -78.30 -30.85 -0.31
N ALA A 15 -79.32 -30.09 0.10
CA ALA A 15 -79.20 -28.66 0.34
C ALA A 15 -78.21 -28.36 1.49
N GLY A 16 -78.29 -29.11 2.59
CA GLY A 16 -77.35 -29.00 3.72
C GLY A 16 -75.91 -29.35 3.32
N GLY A 17 -75.71 -30.43 2.57
CA GLY A 17 -74.41 -30.81 2.02
C GLY A 17 -73.84 -29.75 1.06
N GLY A 18 -74.69 -29.18 0.20
CA GLY A 18 -74.33 -28.08 -0.69
C GLY A 18 -73.91 -26.82 0.07
N TYR A 19 -74.64 -26.45 1.14
CA TYR A 19 -74.29 -25.32 2.00
C TYR A 19 -72.94 -25.52 2.70
N VAL A 20 -72.72 -26.69 3.31
CA VAL A 20 -71.43 -27.01 3.97
C VAL A 20 -70.29 -26.98 2.94
N TYR A 21 -70.49 -27.53 1.75
CA TYR A 21 -69.49 -27.48 0.68
C TYR A 21 -69.15 -26.03 0.29
N LEU A 22 -70.15 -25.20 0.00
CA LEU A 22 -69.94 -23.78 -0.34
C LEU A 22 -69.28 -23.01 0.80
N ALA A 23 -69.68 -23.26 2.06
CA ALA A 23 -69.05 -22.66 3.24
C ALA A 23 -67.58 -23.07 3.36
N THR A 24 -67.23 -24.34 3.12
CA THR A 24 -65.83 -24.79 3.12
C THR A 24 -65.03 -24.21 1.96
N GLN A 25 -65.65 -24.00 0.80
CA GLN A 25 -65.01 -23.38 -0.37
C GLN A 25 -64.77 -21.88 -0.15
N ASP A 26 -65.75 -21.15 0.41
CA ASP A 26 -65.60 -19.74 0.77
C ASP A 26 -64.53 -19.55 1.84
N TRP A 27 -64.53 -20.41 2.88
CA TRP A 27 -63.50 -20.40 3.92
C TRP A 27 -62.09 -20.62 3.35
N LYS A 28 -61.90 -21.60 2.46
CA LYS A 28 -60.64 -21.81 1.75
C LYS A 28 -60.25 -20.61 0.87
N GLY A 29 -61.22 -19.99 0.20
CA GLY A 29 -61.00 -18.79 -0.61
C GLY A 29 -60.50 -17.61 0.22
N ARG A 30 -61.16 -17.32 1.36
CA ARG A 30 -60.74 -16.27 2.29
C ARG A 30 -59.34 -16.52 2.86
N GLN A 31 -59.03 -17.77 3.21
CA GLN A 31 -57.68 -18.13 3.66
C GLN A 31 -56.62 -17.91 2.57
N GLN A 32 -56.91 -18.23 1.31
CA GLN A 32 -55.99 -17.99 0.20
C GLN A 32 -55.76 -16.49 -0.05
N ILE A 33 -56.83 -15.68 -0.02
CA ILE A 33 -56.73 -14.22 -0.18
C ILE A 33 -55.95 -13.60 0.99
N ASN A 34 -56.25 -13.99 2.23
CA ASN A 34 -55.54 -13.52 3.40
C ASN A 34 -54.07 -13.95 3.38
N ALA A 35 -53.77 -15.19 2.99
CA ALA A 35 -52.39 -15.65 2.82
C ALA A 35 -51.64 -14.88 1.71
N ALA A 36 -52.31 -14.53 0.61
CA ALA A 36 -51.73 -13.72 -0.45
C ALA A 36 -51.46 -12.27 0.01
N GLY A 37 -52.41 -11.65 0.72
CA GLY A 37 -52.26 -10.33 1.32
C GLY A 37 -51.12 -10.29 2.34
N LEU A 38 -51.04 -11.29 3.22
CA LEU A 38 -49.97 -11.44 4.20
C LEU A 38 -48.61 -11.59 3.52
N ARG A 39 -48.49 -12.44 2.49
CA ARG A 39 -47.24 -12.60 1.72
C ARG A 39 -46.81 -11.30 1.05
N HIS A 40 -47.76 -10.52 0.53
CA HIS A 40 -47.48 -9.24 -0.07
C HIS A 40 -46.98 -8.23 0.97
N LEU A 41 -47.63 -8.15 2.13
CA LEU A 41 -47.20 -7.28 3.22
C LEU A 41 -45.84 -7.68 3.78
N LEU A 42 -45.61 -8.98 4.02
CA LEU A 42 -44.31 -9.52 4.40
C LEU A 42 -43.22 -9.21 3.36
N LEU A 43 -43.52 -9.32 2.08
CA LEU A 43 -42.56 -8.99 1.03
C LEU A 43 -42.21 -7.51 1.01
N LEU A 44 -43.16 -6.63 1.31
CA LEU A 44 -42.92 -5.18 1.32
C LEU A 44 -42.24 -4.69 2.61
N GLN A 45 -42.71 -5.16 3.76
CA GLN A 45 -42.33 -4.67 5.09
C GLN A 45 -41.28 -5.53 5.80
N GLY A 46 -41.17 -6.81 5.42
CA GLY A 46 -40.33 -7.80 6.08
C GLY A 46 -41.02 -8.46 7.27
N LEU A 47 -40.25 -9.30 7.96
CA LEU A 47 -40.58 -9.88 9.25
C LEU A 47 -40.60 -8.82 10.37
N PRO A 48 -41.24 -9.07 11.52
CA PRO A 48 -41.16 -8.15 12.66
C PRO A 48 -39.72 -8.10 13.17
N VAL A 49 -39.33 -7.02 13.86
CA VAL A 49 -37.94 -6.89 14.32
C VAL A 49 -37.64 -7.88 15.42
N GLU A 50 -38.54 -7.96 16.38
CA GLU A 50 -38.54 -8.92 17.48
C GLU A 50 -39.88 -9.66 17.48
N GLY A 51 -39.85 -10.95 17.78
CA GLY A 51 -41.01 -11.82 17.89
C GLY A 51 -40.80 -12.86 18.99
N ALA A 52 -41.88 -13.55 19.36
CA ALA A 52 -41.75 -14.73 20.19
C ALA A 52 -41.26 -15.91 19.35
N ASP A 53 -40.61 -16.88 19.99
CA ASP A 53 -40.36 -18.18 19.37
C ASP A 53 -41.69 -18.87 19.04
N PHE A 54 -41.65 -19.86 18.14
CA PHE A 54 -42.83 -20.67 17.83
C PHE A 54 -43.39 -21.32 19.10
N SER A 55 -44.71 -21.24 19.28
CA SER A 55 -45.42 -21.97 20.33
C SER A 55 -45.39 -23.48 20.09
N ALA A 56 -45.88 -24.26 21.05
CA ALA A 56 -46.04 -25.71 20.89
C ALA A 56 -46.96 -26.09 19.70
N ASP A 57 -47.83 -25.16 19.28
CA ASP A 57 -48.76 -25.32 18.15
C ASP A 57 -48.15 -24.86 16.82
N ASP A 58 -46.84 -24.59 16.76
CA ASP A 58 -46.12 -24.08 15.58
C ASP A 58 -46.66 -22.73 15.07
N GLU A 59 -47.20 -21.90 15.97
CA GLU A 59 -47.68 -20.54 15.68
C GLU A 59 -46.83 -19.49 16.39
N THR A 60 -46.61 -18.34 15.74
CA THR A 60 -45.96 -17.16 16.35
C THR A 60 -46.91 -15.97 16.30
N PRO A 61 -46.96 -15.13 17.35
CA PRO A 61 -47.65 -13.84 17.31
C PRO A 61 -47.12 -12.98 16.15
N PHE A 62 -48.02 -12.51 15.30
CA PHE A 62 -47.69 -11.65 14.16
C PHE A 62 -48.89 -10.76 13.82
N GLU A 63 -48.96 -9.62 14.50
CA GLU A 63 -50.04 -8.66 14.33
C GLU A 63 -49.86 -7.85 13.05
N VAL A 64 -50.67 -8.17 12.03
CA VAL A 64 -50.72 -7.38 10.80
C VAL A 64 -52.15 -6.98 10.49
N PRO A 65 -52.40 -5.67 10.30
CA PRO A 65 -53.70 -5.21 9.85
C PRO A 65 -53.93 -5.66 8.41
N MET A 66 -54.95 -6.50 8.23
CA MET A 66 -55.39 -6.97 6.93
C MET A 66 -56.47 -6.04 6.35
N ALA A 67 -56.77 -6.21 5.07
CA ALA A 67 -57.88 -5.51 4.43
C ALA A 67 -59.19 -5.85 5.17
N GLY A 68 -60.00 -4.83 5.47
CA GLY A 68 -61.25 -5.01 6.22
C GLY A 68 -61.15 -4.78 7.74
N GLY A 69 -59.98 -4.38 8.25
CA GLY A 69 -59.80 -4.03 9.67
C GLY A 69 -59.61 -5.23 10.60
N GLU A 70 -59.60 -6.45 10.06
CA GLU A 70 -59.20 -7.65 10.79
C GLU A 70 -57.68 -7.64 11.00
N VAL A 71 -57.25 -7.98 12.21
CA VAL A 71 -55.82 -8.17 12.53
C VAL A 71 -55.60 -9.67 12.64
N THR A 72 -54.75 -10.23 11.78
CA THR A 72 -54.25 -11.59 12.00
C THR A 72 -53.33 -11.54 13.21
N SER A 73 -53.58 -12.35 14.24
CA SER A 73 -52.78 -12.35 15.48
C SER A 73 -51.63 -13.35 15.43
N THR A 74 -51.73 -14.42 14.63
CA THR A 74 -50.70 -15.47 14.53
C THR A 74 -50.35 -15.84 13.10
N VAL A 75 -49.12 -16.31 12.89
CA VAL A 75 -48.65 -16.91 11.65
C VAL A 75 -48.11 -18.31 11.93
N SER A 76 -48.55 -19.28 11.13
CA SER A 76 -48.08 -20.67 11.24
C SER A 76 -46.70 -20.85 10.61
N LYS A 77 -45.89 -21.72 11.22
CA LYS A 77 -44.58 -22.13 10.73
C LYS A 77 -44.61 -22.67 9.30
N LYS A 78 -45.64 -23.44 8.95
CA LYS A 78 -45.82 -23.99 7.59
C LYS A 78 -45.92 -22.89 6.52
N LEU A 79 -46.56 -21.75 6.86
CA LEU A 79 -46.65 -20.61 5.95
C LEU A 79 -45.27 -19.97 5.75
N LEU A 80 -44.50 -19.79 6.82
CA LEU A 80 -43.12 -19.27 6.77
C LEU A 80 -42.19 -20.24 6.02
N GLU A 81 -42.26 -21.54 6.28
CA GLU A 81 -41.49 -22.55 5.54
C GLU A 81 -41.78 -22.50 4.04
N THR A 82 -43.04 -22.36 3.66
CA THR A 82 -43.43 -22.20 2.24
C THR A 82 -42.86 -20.90 1.66
N TYR A 83 -42.87 -19.84 2.44
CA TYR A 83 -42.33 -18.53 2.06
C TYR A 83 -40.81 -18.57 1.84
N PHE A 84 -40.06 -19.19 2.76
CA PHE A 84 -38.62 -19.37 2.65
C PHE A 84 -38.22 -20.38 1.57
N ARG A 85 -38.95 -21.49 1.41
CA ARG A 85 -38.70 -22.48 0.34
C ARG A 85 -38.84 -21.86 -1.05
N ASN A 86 -39.88 -21.07 -1.29
CA ASN A 86 -40.09 -20.45 -2.59
C ASN A 86 -39.08 -19.32 -2.87
N GLY A 87 -38.56 -18.66 -1.82
CA GLY A 87 -37.50 -17.65 -1.93
C GLY A 87 -36.12 -18.23 -2.27
N THR A 88 -35.83 -19.47 -1.87
CA THR A 88 -34.53 -20.14 -2.08
C THR A 88 -34.52 -21.14 -3.24
N ALA A 89 -35.68 -21.61 -3.72
CA ALA A 89 -35.80 -22.64 -4.76
C ALA A 89 -35.30 -22.27 -6.18
N GLY A 90 -34.71 -21.08 -6.38
CA GLY A 90 -33.93 -20.81 -7.60
C GLY A 90 -32.53 -21.40 -7.48
N GLY A 91 -32.45 -22.72 -7.28
CA GLY A 91 -31.21 -23.47 -7.14
C GLY A 91 -30.50 -23.59 -8.47
N GLY A 92 -29.72 -22.57 -8.83
CA GLY A 92 -28.55 -22.78 -9.66
C GLY A 92 -27.55 -23.56 -8.82
N ALA A 93 -27.54 -24.90 -8.95
CA ALA A 93 -26.38 -25.68 -8.52
C ALA A 93 -25.17 -25.02 -9.17
N SER A 94 -24.20 -24.59 -8.36
CA SER A 94 -22.94 -24.02 -8.85
C SER A 94 -22.20 -25.11 -9.62
N THR A 95 -22.49 -25.24 -10.91
CA THR A 95 -21.83 -26.16 -11.82
C THR A 95 -20.43 -25.63 -12.08
N GLY A 96 -19.47 -26.27 -11.42
CA GLY A 96 -18.07 -26.44 -11.82
C GLY A 96 -17.39 -25.27 -12.52
N GLY A 97 -16.58 -24.51 -11.78
CA GLY A 97 -15.62 -23.58 -12.36
C GLY A 97 -14.73 -22.97 -11.28
N GLU A 98 -13.50 -23.48 -11.21
CA GLU A 98 -12.35 -23.02 -10.40
C GLU A 98 -12.55 -22.83 -8.89
N GLN A 99 -11.57 -23.29 -8.12
CA GLN A 99 -11.52 -23.28 -6.65
C GLN A 99 -11.52 -21.84 -6.09
N ALA A 100 -12.65 -21.15 -6.16
CA ALA A 100 -12.93 -20.05 -5.25
C ALA A 100 -13.01 -20.62 -3.83
N PRO A 101 -12.50 -19.91 -2.81
CA PRO A 101 -12.58 -20.35 -1.42
C PRO A 101 -14.02 -20.70 -1.08
N ALA A 102 -14.20 -21.81 -0.34
CA ALA A 102 -15.51 -22.34 0.05
C ALA A 102 -16.38 -21.21 0.60
N ARG A 103 -17.39 -20.80 -0.17
CA ARG A 103 -18.30 -19.72 0.23
C ARG A 103 -19.25 -20.25 1.29
N LEU A 104 -19.35 -19.54 2.41
CA LEU A 104 -20.31 -19.84 3.46
C LEU A 104 -21.73 -19.82 2.89
N SER A 105 -22.43 -20.96 2.91
CA SER A 105 -23.82 -21.01 2.50
C SER A 105 -24.72 -20.43 3.59
N LEU A 106 -25.09 -19.16 3.45
CA LEU A 106 -26.04 -18.50 4.35
C LEU A 106 -27.51 -18.88 4.09
N THR A 107 -27.77 -19.69 3.05
CA THR A 107 -29.09 -19.91 2.43
C THR A 107 -29.90 -21.07 2.98
N ALA A 108 -29.61 -21.54 4.20
CA ALA A 108 -30.38 -22.60 4.85
C ALA A 108 -31.90 -22.29 4.85
N ASN A 109 -32.72 -23.30 4.56
CA ASN A 109 -34.18 -23.19 4.45
C ASN A 109 -34.90 -23.10 5.80
N THR A 110 -34.17 -22.92 6.90
CA THR A 110 -34.76 -22.83 8.23
C THR A 110 -35.62 -21.56 8.33
N PRO A 111 -36.92 -21.69 8.67
CA PRO A 111 -37.76 -20.53 8.87
C PRO A 111 -37.30 -19.75 10.11
N VAL A 112 -37.45 -18.43 10.06
CA VAL A 112 -37.21 -17.52 11.17
C VAL A 112 -38.49 -16.72 11.43
N THR A 113 -38.77 -16.47 12.71
CA THR A 113 -39.96 -15.77 13.20
C THR A 113 -39.82 -14.26 13.08
N ASP A 114 -38.61 -13.74 13.27
CA ASP A 114 -38.31 -12.31 13.28
C ASP A 114 -36.89 -12.01 12.73
N GLN A 115 -36.59 -10.71 12.55
CA GLN A 115 -35.32 -10.27 11.98
C GLN A 115 -34.13 -10.48 12.95
N VAL A 116 -34.34 -10.40 14.26
CA VAL A 116 -33.30 -10.65 15.28
C VAL A 116 -32.95 -12.14 15.35
N GLY A 117 -33.92 -13.03 15.16
CA GLY A 117 -33.75 -14.48 15.01
C GLY A 117 -32.92 -14.82 13.78
N GLU A 118 -33.12 -14.10 12.66
CA GLU A 118 -32.23 -14.20 11.50
C GLU A 118 -30.82 -13.70 11.83
N ALA A 119 -30.68 -12.59 12.55
CA ALA A 119 -29.37 -12.08 12.96
C ALA A 119 -28.62 -13.10 13.83
N LYS A 120 -29.32 -13.74 14.78
CA LYS A 120 -28.79 -14.83 15.62
C LYS A 120 -28.34 -16.03 14.79
N ARG A 121 -29.17 -16.47 13.84
CA ARG A 121 -28.87 -17.60 12.94
C ARG A 121 -27.62 -17.32 12.12
N VAL A 122 -27.57 -16.15 11.48
CA VAL A 122 -26.46 -15.72 10.64
C VAL A 122 -25.19 -15.58 11.46
N LEU A 123 -25.24 -14.94 12.63
CA LEU A 123 -24.11 -14.83 13.54
C LEU A 123 -23.56 -16.21 13.95
N GLY A 124 -24.45 -17.16 14.25
CA GLY A 124 -24.06 -18.54 14.55
C GLY A 124 -23.36 -19.24 13.39
N LEU A 125 -23.81 -19.04 12.14
CA LEU A 125 -23.14 -19.57 10.95
C LEU A 125 -21.77 -18.93 10.73
N LEU A 126 -21.67 -17.60 10.87
CA LEU A 126 -20.41 -16.87 10.72
C LEU A 126 -19.40 -17.33 11.77
N LYS A 127 -19.81 -17.47 13.03
CA LYS A 127 -18.94 -17.99 14.11
C LYS A 127 -18.53 -19.44 13.85
N GLY A 128 -19.45 -20.29 13.42
CA GLY A 128 -19.13 -21.66 13.03
C GLY A 128 -18.11 -21.76 11.91
N GLU A 129 -18.08 -20.83 10.95
CA GLU A 129 -17.01 -20.77 9.93
C GLU A 129 -15.71 -20.20 10.48
N LEU A 130 -15.77 -19.18 11.34
CA LEU A 130 -14.58 -18.62 11.99
C LEU A 130 -13.89 -19.64 12.89
N ASP A 131 -14.64 -20.51 13.55
CA ASP A 131 -14.10 -21.58 14.39
C ASP A 131 -13.43 -22.70 13.58
N LYS A 132 -13.82 -22.88 12.30
CA LYS A 132 -13.16 -23.82 11.38
C LYS A 132 -11.84 -23.29 10.83
N ALA A 133 -11.63 -21.98 10.82
CA ALA A 133 -10.41 -21.36 10.31
C ALA A 133 -9.23 -21.65 11.25
N GLN A 134 -8.20 -22.33 10.72
CA GLN A 134 -7.10 -22.87 11.51
C GLN A 134 -6.06 -21.81 11.88
N ASP A 135 -5.88 -20.79 11.05
CA ASP A 135 -4.89 -19.73 11.22
C ASP A 135 -5.53 -18.33 11.23
N ALA A 136 -4.76 -17.34 11.72
CA ALA A 136 -5.21 -15.96 11.76
C ALA A 136 -5.42 -15.37 10.35
N ALA A 137 -4.65 -15.83 9.36
CA ALA A 137 -4.73 -15.32 7.99
C ALA A 137 -6.05 -15.73 7.30
N GLN A 138 -6.53 -16.95 7.51
CA GLN A 138 -7.83 -17.43 7.04
C GLN A 138 -8.96 -16.68 7.73
N LYS A 139 -8.88 -16.47 9.06
CA LYS A 139 -9.85 -15.67 9.80
C LYS A 139 -9.93 -14.23 9.25
N ILE A 140 -8.78 -13.60 9.05
CA ILE A 140 -8.69 -12.27 8.44
C ILE A 140 -9.37 -12.25 7.07
N ALA A 141 -9.03 -13.19 6.17
CA ALA A 141 -9.58 -13.22 4.82
C ALA A 141 -11.11 -13.39 4.80
N LEU A 142 -11.66 -14.22 5.70
CA LEU A 142 -13.10 -14.42 5.85
C LEU A 142 -13.80 -13.13 6.31
N VAL A 143 -13.32 -12.54 7.41
CA VAL A 143 -13.97 -11.35 8.01
C VAL A 143 -13.78 -10.11 7.15
N GLU A 144 -12.62 -9.95 6.51
CA GLU A 144 -12.34 -8.87 5.56
C GLU A 144 -13.40 -8.83 4.45
N GLY A 145 -13.71 -10.00 3.86
CA GLY A 145 -14.73 -10.11 2.80
C GLY A 145 -16.11 -9.62 3.24
N TRP A 146 -16.49 -9.88 4.50
CA TRP A 146 -17.77 -9.44 5.07
C TRP A 146 -17.77 -7.96 5.47
N LEU A 147 -16.68 -7.47 6.09
CA LEU A 147 -16.62 -6.12 6.65
C LEU A 147 -16.32 -5.03 5.62
N LEU A 148 -15.48 -5.29 4.61
CA LEU A 148 -15.10 -4.25 3.65
C LEU A 148 -16.28 -3.68 2.88
N ILE A 149 -17.30 -4.51 2.62
CA ILE A 149 -18.52 -4.08 1.93
C ILE A 149 -19.48 -3.36 2.90
N GLN A 150 -19.36 -3.63 4.21
CA GLN A 150 -20.17 -3.05 5.27
C GLN A 150 -19.58 -1.77 5.90
N ALA A 151 -18.43 -1.30 5.42
CA ALA A 151 -17.86 -0.05 5.89
C ALA A 151 -18.81 1.12 5.61
N GLU A 152 -19.12 1.88 6.66
CA GLU A 152 -20.01 3.05 6.61
C GLU A 152 -19.25 4.33 6.29
N THR A 153 -17.95 4.36 6.61
CA THR A 153 -17.05 5.51 6.40
C THR A 153 -15.72 5.07 5.78
N MET A 154 -15.00 6.01 5.18
CA MET A 154 -13.66 5.73 4.61
C MET A 154 -12.66 5.32 5.70
N ASN A 155 -12.67 5.99 6.86
CA ASN A 155 -11.77 5.66 7.97
C ASN A 155 -11.98 4.23 8.48
N GLU A 156 -13.23 3.80 8.59
CA GLU A 156 -13.57 2.43 8.95
C GLU A 156 -13.07 1.42 7.89
N ARG A 157 -13.24 1.73 6.61
CA ARG A 157 -12.73 0.90 5.51
C ARG A 157 -11.21 0.77 5.55
N VAL A 158 -10.49 1.88 5.72
CA VAL A 158 -9.03 1.91 5.82
C VAL A 158 -8.56 1.11 7.03
N GLN A 159 -9.23 1.25 8.18
CA GLN A 159 -8.92 0.50 9.39
C GLN A 159 -9.10 -1.01 9.17
N TYR A 160 -10.16 -1.45 8.50
CA TYR A 160 -10.36 -2.86 8.15
C TYR A 160 -9.28 -3.36 7.19
N GLN A 161 -8.88 -2.56 6.20
CA GLN A 161 -7.78 -2.88 5.30
C GLN A 161 -6.43 -2.94 6.03
N GLU A 162 -6.20 -2.07 7.02
CA GLU A 162 -4.99 -2.08 7.84
C GLU A 162 -4.92 -3.32 8.72
N TRP A 163 -6.02 -3.76 9.33
CA TRP A 163 -6.04 -5.02 10.07
C TRP A 163 -5.91 -6.22 9.13
N ALA A 164 -6.49 -6.16 7.94
CA ALA A 164 -6.43 -7.24 6.97
C ALA A 164 -5.07 -7.35 6.24
N SER A 165 -4.25 -6.28 6.25
CA SER A 165 -2.96 -6.28 5.57
C SER A 165 -2.03 -7.34 6.18
N ARG A 166 -1.32 -8.08 5.33
CA ARG A 166 -0.26 -9.02 5.76
C ARG A 166 1.01 -8.30 6.18
N ASN A 167 1.18 -7.07 5.73
CA ASN A 167 2.35 -6.25 5.98
C ASN A 167 2.00 -5.10 6.92
N ASP A 168 2.98 -4.67 7.71
CA ASP A 168 2.90 -3.48 8.54
C ASP A 168 3.02 -2.19 7.71
N LYS A 169 3.04 -1.03 8.37
CA LYS A 169 3.18 0.29 7.73
C LYS A 169 4.52 0.50 7.01
N THR A 170 5.54 -0.29 7.34
CA THR A 170 6.86 -0.25 6.71
C THR A 170 6.95 -1.18 5.50
N GLY A 171 5.94 -2.00 5.27
CA GLY A 171 5.91 -3.03 4.23
C GLY A 171 6.52 -4.37 4.67
N ALA A 172 6.97 -4.50 5.92
CA ALA A 172 7.47 -5.75 6.47
C ALA A 172 6.31 -6.69 6.83
N PRO A 173 6.48 -8.03 6.69
CA PRO A 173 5.44 -8.98 7.07
C PRO A 173 5.14 -8.88 8.57
N LYS A 174 3.86 -8.84 8.95
CA LYS A 174 3.43 -8.81 10.35
C LYS A 174 3.82 -10.11 11.06
N SER A 175 4.17 -10.01 12.33
CA SER A 175 4.38 -11.18 13.19
C SER A 175 3.07 -11.97 13.35
N ALA A 176 3.18 -13.27 13.67
CA ALA A 176 2.02 -14.13 13.91
C ALA A 176 1.13 -13.60 15.05
N GLU A 177 1.74 -13.06 16.11
CA GLU A 177 1.02 -12.42 17.23
C GLU A 177 0.21 -11.21 16.77
N LYS A 178 0.81 -10.36 15.91
CA LYS A 178 0.13 -9.17 15.39
C LYS A 178 -1.03 -9.55 14.47
N LEU A 179 -0.85 -10.57 13.62
CA LEU A 179 -1.93 -11.10 12.79
C LEU A 179 -3.07 -11.68 13.62
N ALA A 180 -2.77 -12.39 14.72
CA ALA A 180 -3.81 -12.89 15.63
C ALA A 180 -4.58 -11.74 16.30
N ALA A 181 -3.89 -10.68 16.76
CA ALA A 181 -4.51 -9.50 17.33
C ALA A 181 -5.38 -8.72 16.31
N ASP A 182 -4.92 -8.62 15.07
CA ASP A 182 -5.67 -7.98 13.99
C ASP A 182 -6.90 -8.81 13.58
N ALA A 183 -6.77 -10.15 13.53
CA ALA A 183 -7.89 -11.08 13.31
C ALA A 183 -8.97 -10.90 14.38
N ASP A 184 -8.57 -10.87 15.65
CA ASP A 184 -9.47 -10.62 16.76
C ASP A 184 -10.16 -9.25 16.67
N SER A 185 -9.44 -8.23 16.18
CA SER A 185 -9.96 -6.86 16.03
C SER A 185 -11.02 -6.79 14.93
N LEU A 186 -10.82 -7.53 13.82
CA LEU A 186 -11.80 -7.68 12.76
C LEU A 186 -13.04 -8.46 13.23
N VAL A 187 -12.87 -9.61 13.89
CA VAL A 187 -13.99 -10.38 14.47
C VAL A 187 -14.78 -9.50 15.43
N HIS A 188 -14.08 -8.72 16.26
CA HIS A 188 -14.71 -7.79 17.18
C HIS A 188 -15.50 -6.68 16.47
N ALA A 189 -14.99 -6.13 15.37
CA ALA A 189 -15.71 -5.15 14.57
C ALA A 189 -17.00 -5.73 13.95
N LEU A 190 -16.96 -7.00 13.52
CA LEU A 190 -18.14 -7.73 13.05
C LEU A 190 -19.17 -7.91 14.18
N ASP A 191 -18.75 -8.40 15.35
CA ASP A 191 -19.64 -8.56 16.51
C ASP A 191 -20.28 -7.21 16.90
N ARG A 192 -19.54 -6.10 16.80
CA ARG A 192 -20.07 -4.75 17.05
C ARG A 192 -21.19 -4.37 16.09
N LYS A 193 -21.12 -4.78 14.82
CA LYS A 193 -22.20 -4.54 13.83
C LYS A 193 -23.46 -5.34 14.21
N PHE A 194 -23.30 -6.59 14.65
CA PHE A 194 -24.42 -7.40 15.16
C PHE A 194 -25.00 -6.85 16.48
N TYR A 195 -24.16 -6.35 17.38
CA TYR A 195 -24.61 -5.74 18.63
C TYR A 195 -25.46 -4.49 18.40
N ARG A 196 -25.09 -3.65 17.40
CA ARG A 196 -25.87 -2.45 17.03
C ARG A 196 -27.32 -2.77 16.66
N VAL A 197 -27.54 -3.92 16.02
CA VAL A 197 -28.87 -4.32 15.53
C VAL A 197 -29.65 -5.17 16.53
N ALA A 198 -28.96 -5.98 17.32
CA ALA A 198 -29.57 -6.99 18.16
C ALA A 198 -28.82 -7.10 19.51
N PRO A 199 -28.86 -6.04 20.36
CA PRO A 199 -28.13 -6.02 21.63
C PRO A 199 -28.61 -7.13 22.59
N ASN A 200 -29.88 -7.52 22.49
CA ASN A 200 -30.48 -8.56 23.31
C ASN A 200 -29.83 -9.95 23.10
N LEU A 201 -29.20 -10.20 21.94
CA LEU A 201 -28.44 -11.42 21.69
C LEU A 201 -27.24 -11.58 22.65
N TYR A 202 -26.77 -10.48 23.21
CA TYR A 202 -25.63 -10.43 24.12
C TYR A 202 -26.04 -10.32 25.59
N ALA A 203 -27.30 -9.94 25.88
CA ALA A 203 -27.81 -9.77 27.24
C ALA A 203 -28.14 -11.10 27.94
N GLY A 204 -28.57 -12.12 27.18
CA GLY A 204 -29.10 -13.37 27.74
C GLY A 204 -28.08 -14.38 28.26
N GLY A 205 -26.82 -14.01 28.47
CA GLY A 205 -25.80 -14.92 29.03
C GLY A 205 -25.48 -16.14 28.16
N SER A 206 -25.92 -16.18 26.90
CA SER A 206 -25.50 -17.21 25.94
C SER A 206 -24.02 -17.04 25.64
N ALA A 207 -23.18 -17.71 26.43
CA ALA A 207 -21.73 -17.70 26.31
C ALA A 207 -21.23 -18.07 24.91
N ALA A 208 -22.06 -18.78 24.12
CA ALA A 208 -21.79 -19.12 22.74
C ALA A 208 -21.75 -17.91 21.78
N LEU A 209 -22.41 -16.80 22.12
CA LEU A 209 -22.56 -15.64 21.23
C LEU A 209 -21.89 -14.37 21.76
N ALA A 210 -21.59 -14.26 23.04
CA ALA A 210 -20.90 -13.12 23.64
C ALA A 210 -19.41 -13.44 23.87
N PRO A 211 -18.47 -12.88 23.08
CA PRO A 211 -17.04 -13.08 23.33
C PRO A 211 -16.65 -12.56 24.72
N ALA A 212 -15.67 -13.18 25.37
CA ALA A 212 -15.11 -12.70 26.64
C ALA A 212 -14.67 -11.22 26.58
N LYS A 213 -14.14 -10.79 25.41
CA LYS A 213 -13.78 -9.37 25.15
C LYS A 213 -14.97 -8.42 25.23
N TRP A 214 -16.19 -8.89 24.98
CA TRP A 214 -17.39 -8.06 25.10
C TRP A 214 -17.73 -7.76 26.55
N GLN A 215 -17.63 -8.76 27.44
CA GLN A 215 -17.78 -8.56 28.88
C GLN A 215 -16.66 -7.68 29.44
N GLU A 216 -15.42 -7.88 28.99
CA GLU A 216 -14.29 -7.03 29.35
C GLU A 216 -14.54 -5.58 28.92
N MET A 217 -15.05 -5.34 27.70
CA MET A 217 -15.41 -4.00 27.26
C MET A 217 -16.61 -3.41 28.00
N GLN A 218 -17.62 -4.20 28.36
CA GLN A 218 -18.72 -3.70 29.19
C GLN A 218 -18.19 -3.24 30.55
N SER A 219 -17.34 -4.06 31.20
CA SER A 219 -16.71 -3.70 32.47
C SER A 219 -15.78 -2.48 32.35
N LYS A 220 -15.00 -2.38 31.26
CA LYS A 220 -14.18 -1.19 30.97
C LYS A 220 -15.04 0.02 30.67
N ALA A 221 -16.16 -0.15 29.97
CA ALA A 221 -17.04 0.95 29.62
C ALA A 221 -17.79 1.50 30.84
N GLU A 222 -18.15 0.63 31.78
CA GLU A 222 -18.73 1.01 33.08
C GLU A 222 -17.70 1.71 33.98
N GLY A 223 -16.40 1.40 33.83
CA GLY A 223 -15.32 2.02 34.61
C GLY A 223 -14.63 3.25 34.00
N ALA A 224 -14.67 3.46 32.68
CA ALA A 224 -13.75 4.39 31.97
C ALA A 224 -14.29 5.80 31.62
N GLY A 225 -15.45 6.22 32.13
CA GLY A 225 -15.95 7.60 31.89
C GLY A 225 -16.21 7.91 30.40
N ALA A 226 -16.12 9.19 30.00
CA ALA A 226 -16.58 9.68 28.69
C ALA A 226 -15.96 9.01 27.44
N ASP A 227 -14.74 8.45 27.54
CA ASP A 227 -14.09 7.75 26.43
C ASP A 227 -14.71 6.37 26.13
N ALA A 228 -15.38 5.77 27.13
CA ALA A 228 -16.15 4.54 26.95
C ALA A 228 -17.36 4.70 26.01
N ALA A 229 -17.91 5.91 25.91
CA ALA A 229 -19.04 6.21 25.04
C ALA A 229 -18.68 6.07 23.54
N GLN A 230 -17.39 6.13 23.19
CA GLN A 230 -16.92 5.86 21.82
C GLN A 230 -16.84 4.35 21.52
N LEU A 231 -16.71 3.51 22.55
CA LEU A 231 -16.65 2.05 22.42
C LEU A 231 -18.03 1.41 22.29
N LYS A 232 -19.04 1.95 22.98
CA LYS A 232 -20.42 1.50 22.81
C LYS A 232 -20.99 2.15 21.54
N PRO A 233 -21.20 1.39 20.46
CA PRO A 233 -21.79 1.98 19.28
C PRO A 233 -23.20 2.50 19.63
N PRO A 234 -23.65 3.60 19.01
CA PRO A 234 -25.00 4.10 19.23
C PRO A 234 -25.99 2.98 18.92
N VAL A 235 -26.74 2.56 19.94
CA VAL A 235 -27.81 1.58 19.81
C VAL A 235 -28.93 2.25 19.02
N ALA A 236 -29.60 1.51 18.15
CA ALA A 236 -30.74 2.03 17.40
C ALA A 236 -31.77 2.61 18.37
N THR A 237 -32.17 3.87 18.12
CA THR A 237 -33.11 4.60 18.99
C THR A 237 -34.55 4.17 18.78
N ASP A 238 -34.86 3.61 17.62
CA ASP A 238 -36.18 3.13 17.25
C ASP A 238 -36.13 1.86 16.37
N ASP A 239 -37.29 1.24 16.18
CA ASP A 239 -37.43 0.06 15.32
C ASP A 239 -37.13 0.35 13.85
N ALA A 240 -37.34 1.58 13.39
CA ALA A 240 -37.10 1.94 12.01
C ALA A 240 -35.59 1.98 11.68
N ASP A 241 -34.79 2.60 12.55
CA ASP A 241 -33.33 2.60 12.49
C ASP A 241 -32.78 1.19 12.65
N ARG A 242 -33.33 0.41 13.59
CA ARG A 242 -32.94 -1.00 13.79
C ARG A 242 -33.14 -1.84 12.53
N ARG A 243 -34.29 -1.72 11.87
CA ARG A 243 -34.57 -2.35 10.56
C ARG A 243 -33.62 -1.87 9.47
N ALA A 244 -33.32 -0.57 9.42
CA ALA A 244 -32.40 -0.04 8.41
C ALA A 244 -30.97 -0.59 8.59
N ARG A 245 -30.50 -0.71 9.83
CA ARG A 245 -29.20 -1.31 10.15
C ARG A 245 -29.16 -2.81 9.87
N LEU A 246 -30.25 -3.55 10.17
CA LEU A 246 -30.37 -4.97 9.81
C LEU A 246 -30.32 -5.18 8.30
N ALA A 247 -31.03 -4.33 7.55
CA ALA A 247 -30.98 -4.33 6.09
C ALA A 247 -29.55 -4.14 5.58
N HIS A 248 -28.87 -3.10 6.08
CA HIS A 248 -27.50 -2.79 5.71
C HIS A 248 -26.53 -3.93 6.04
N LEU A 249 -26.66 -4.52 7.23
CA LEU A 249 -25.85 -5.68 7.65
C LEU A 249 -26.03 -6.86 6.69
N PHE A 250 -27.27 -7.32 6.48
CA PHE A 250 -27.53 -8.56 5.75
C PHE A 250 -27.27 -8.46 4.24
N VAL A 251 -27.62 -7.33 3.61
CA VAL A 251 -27.45 -7.13 2.16
C VAL A 251 -25.98 -7.31 1.74
N HIS A 252 -25.03 -6.99 2.62
CA HIS A 252 -23.62 -6.95 2.28
C HIS A 252 -22.81 -8.17 2.75
N LEU A 253 -23.43 -9.13 3.44
CA LEU A 253 -22.73 -10.34 3.92
C LEU A 253 -22.33 -11.32 2.80
N ASP A 254 -23.21 -11.54 1.83
CA ASP A 254 -22.96 -12.43 0.69
C ASP A 254 -23.65 -11.87 -0.57
N ARG A 255 -23.10 -12.10 -1.76
CA ARG A 255 -23.68 -11.66 -3.04
C ARG A 255 -24.54 -12.74 -3.71
N ASP A 256 -24.63 -13.92 -3.11
CA ASP A 256 -25.43 -15.01 -3.64
C ASP A 256 -26.92 -14.62 -3.84
N ALA A 257 -27.48 -15.02 -4.98
CA ALA A 257 -28.84 -14.63 -5.36
C ALA A 257 -29.93 -15.25 -4.47
N ALA A 258 -29.70 -16.45 -3.91
CA ALA A 258 -30.62 -17.03 -2.94
C ALA A 258 -30.51 -16.32 -1.58
N TRP A 259 -29.31 -15.90 -1.18
CA TRP A 259 -29.13 -15.05 0.00
C TRP A 259 -29.84 -13.71 -0.15
N GLN A 260 -29.61 -12.98 -1.25
CA GLN A 260 -30.24 -11.68 -1.48
C GLN A 260 -31.78 -11.75 -1.49
N ARG A 261 -32.36 -12.83 -2.05
CA ARG A 261 -33.80 -13.09 -1.98
C ARG A 261 -34.27 -13.32 -0.54
N ARG A 262 -33.54 -14.12 0.24
CA ARG A 262 -33.85 -14.32 1.67
C ARG A 262 -33.78 -13.01 2.44
N VAL A 263 -32.77 -12.17 2.22
CA VAL A 263 -32.66 -10.86 2.87
C VAL A 263 -33.81 -9.93 2.50
N ALA A 264 -34.17 -9.86 1.22
CA ALA A 264 -35.31 -9.07 0.77
C ALA A 264 -36.63 -9.52 1.42
N VAL A 265 -36.78 -10.82 1.66
CA VAL A 265 -37.90 -11.43 2.39
C VAL A 265 -37.86 -11.10 3.88
N VAL A 266 -36.72 -11.26 4.56
CA VAL A 266 -36.60 -11.04 6.00
C VAL A 266 -36.77 -9.58 6.35
N VAL A 267 -36.09 -8.68 5.62
CA VAL A 267 -36.05 -7.25 5.96
C VAL A 267 -37.12 -6.44 5.22
N GLY A 268 -37.71 -7.01 4.17
CA GLY A 268 -38.67 -6.35 3.31
C GLY A 268 -38.01 -5.63 2.14
N LEU A 269 -38.64 -5.71 0.97
CA LEU A 269 -38.11 -5.16 -0.28
C LEU A 269 -37.86 -3.65 -0.21
N ARG A 270 -38.73 -2.89 0.47
CA ARG A 270 -38.57 -1.43 0.61
C ARG A 270 -37.28 -1.08 1.37
N ARG A 271 -36.99 -1.80 2.46
CA ARG A 271 -35.80 -1.57 3.28
C ARG A 271 -34.54 -2.11 2.63
N TYR A 272 -34.65 -3.24 1.94
CA TYR A 272 -33.59 -3.80 1.10
C TYR A 272 -33.10 -2.80 0.05
N VAL A 273 -34.02 -2.23 -0.75
CA VAL A 273 -33.67 -1.23 -1.78
C VAL A 273 -33.09 0.04 -1.15
N ALA A 274 -33.67 0.51 -0.04
CA ALA A 274 -33.16 1.66 0.69
C ALA A 274 -31.71 1.45 1.19
N ALA A 275 -31.39 0.27 1.73
CA ALA A 275 -30.05 -0.08 2.18
C ALA A 275 -29.03 -0.09 1.04
N ILE A 276 -29.38 -0.68 -0.12
CA ILE A 276 -28.52 -0.68 -1.31
C ILE A 276 -28.28 0.75 -1.80
N THR A 277 -29.32 1.57 -1.82
CA THR A 277 -29.23 2.96 -2.26
C THR A 277 -28.33 3.76 -1.34
N ALA A 278 -28.53 3.64 -0.02
CA ALA A 278 -27.69 4.27 0.99
C ALA A 278 -26.22 3.85 0.86
N GLN A 279 -25.96 2.55 0.65
CA GLN A 279 -24.59 2.08 0.49
C GLN A 279 -23.94 2.59 -0.82
N THR A 280 -24.71 2.68 -1.91
CA THR A 280 -24.21 3.24 -3.17
C THR A 280 -23.79 4.70 -3.00
N ILE A 281 -24.56 5.49 -2.25
CA ILE A 281 -24.22 6.88 -1.91
C ILE A 281 -22.93 6.92 -1.08
N ARG A 282 -22.82 6.10 -0.03
CA ARG A 282 -21.61 6.02 0.82
C ARG A 282 -20.37 5.63 0.01
N PHE A 283 -20.47 4.67 -0.90
CA PHE A 283 -19.33 4.32 -1.76
C PHE A 283 -18.95 5.43 -2.74
N ARG A 284 -19.91 6.22 -3.22
CA ARG A 284 -19.62 7.41 -4.02
C ARG A 284 -18.88 8.46 -3.20
N GLU A 285 -19.30 8.69 -1.95
CA GLU A 285 -18.62 9.59 -1.02
C GLU A 285 -17.20 9.11 -0.69
N MET A 286 -17.03 7.84 -0.30
CA MET A 286 -15.71 7.24 -0.07
C MET A 286 -14.80 7.36 -1.29
N ARG A 287 -15.34 7.11 -2.49
CA ARG A 287 -14.59 7.28 -3.75
C ARG A 287 -14.13 8.74 -3.93
N SER A 288 -15.01 9.70 -3.70
CA SER A 288 -14.66 11.13 -3.80
C SER A 288 -13.58 11.54 -2.80
N GLN A 289 -13.60 10.99 -1.57
CA GLN A 289 -12.56 11.22 -0.56
C GLN A 289 -11.19 10.64 -0.95
N VAL A 290 -11.15 9.61 -1.80
CA VAL A 290 -9.90 9.07 -2.34
C VAL A 290 -9.44 9.85 -3.58
N GLU A 291 -10.36 10.23 -4.47
CA GLU A 291 -10.04 10.92 -5.72
C GLU A 291 -9.59 12.38 -5.49
N LEU A 292 -10.18 13.09 -4.53
CA LEU A 292 -9.86 14.50 -4.27
C LEU A 292 -8.39 14.72 -3.86
N PRO A 293 -7.83 14.00 -2.87
CA PRO A 293 -6.43 14.13 -2.49
C PRO A 293 -5.47 13.68 -3.58
N LEU A 294 -5.82 12.66 -4.39
CA LEU A 294 -4.95 12.11 -5.42
C LEU A 294 -4.49 13.18 -6.42
N GLY A 295 -5.38 14.09 -6.82
CA GLY A 295 -5.03 15.20 -7.72
C GLY A 295 -4.05 16.19 -7.07
N VAL A 296 -4.22 16.46 -5.77
CA VAL A 296 -3.33 17.35 -5.00
C VAL A 296 -1.96 16.68 -4.79
N ASP A 297 -1.95 15.40 -4.45
CA ASP A 297 -0.73 14.61 -4.25
C ASP A 297 0.06 14.47 -5.55
N GLN A 298 -0.62 14.22 -6.68
CA GLN A 298 0.02 14.17 -7.99
C GLN A 298 0.66 15.52 -8.36
N ALA A 299 -0.03 16.64 -8.12
CA ALA A 299 0.52 17.96 -8.36
C ALA A 299 1.71 18.28 -7.43
N ASN A 300 1.64 17.87 -6.16
CA ASN A 300 2.75 18.04 -5.20
C ASN A 300 3.96 17.17 -5.58
N PHE A 301 3.73 15.92 -5.98
CA PHE A 301 4.77 15.03 -6.47
C PHE A 301 5.48 15.61 -7.69
N GLN A 302 4.73 16.13 -8.67
CA GLN A 302 5.31 16.79 -9.85
C GLN A 302 6.18 17.99 -9.46
N LYS A 303 5.71 18.86 -8.55
CA LYS A 303 6.52 19.99 -8.05
C LYS A 303 7.84 19.54 -7.40
N VAL A 304 7.79 18.51 -6.55
CA VAL A 304 8.98 17.97 -5.88
C VAL A 304 9.92 17.34 -6.91
N GLN A 305 9.38 16.60 -7.87
CA GLN A 305 10.15 15.98 -8.95
C GLN A 305 10.86 17.05 -9.81
N ASP A 306 10.15 18.11 -10.21
CA ASP A 306 10.71 19.21 -10.98
C ASP A 306 11.82 19.95 -10.21
N TYR A 307 11.62 20.17 -8.91
CA TYR A 307 12.65 20.74 -8.04
C TYR A 307 13.90 19.88 -8.01
N LEU A 308 13.76 18.57 -7.75
CA LEU A 308 14.88 17.62 -7.69
C LEU A 308 15.60 17.49 -9.04
N LEU A 309 14.86 17.49 -10.16
CA LEU A 309 15.46 17.48 -11.49
C LEU A 309 16.26 18.75 -11.77
N ASN A 310 15.75 19.91 -11.35
CA ASN A 310 16.47 21.17 -11.50
C ASN A 310 17.72 21.23 -10.61
N GLU A 311 17.63 20.75 -9.37
CA GLU A 311 18.78 20.63 -8.46
C GLU A 311 19.84 19.68 -9.03
N ALA A 312 19.43 18.52 -9.55
CA ALA A 312 20.33 17.56 -10.19
C ALA A 312 21.02 18.19 -11.42
N ARG A 313 20.28 18.91 -12.26
CA ARG A 313 20.86 19.65 -13.41
C ARG A 313 21.87 20.71 -12.96
N GLN A 314 21.56 21.46 -11.90
CA GLN A 314 22.48 22.45 -11.35
C GLN A 314 23.76 21.80 -10.83
N LYS A 315 23.65 20.70 -10.07
CA LYS A 315 24.81 19.95 -9.57
C LYS A 315 25.66 19.37 -10.70
N VAL A 316 25.03 18.82 -11.74
CA VAL A 316 25.75 18.34 -12.95
C VAL A 316 26.49 19.50 -13.64
N ASN A 317 25.86 20.66 -13.79
CA ASN A 317 26.51 21.84 -14.36
C ASN A 317 27.69 22.32 -13.50
N GLN A 318 27.56 22.33 -12.17
CA GLN A 318 28.65 22.68 -11.26
C GLN A 318 29.83 21.70 -11.39
N VAL A 319 29.55 20.40 -11.43
CA VAL A 319 30.60 19.37 -11.64
C VAL A 319 31.29 19.56 -12.98
N ARG A 320 30.54 19.90 -14.04
CA ARG A 320 31.11 20.18 -15.36
C ARG A 320 32.03 21.40 -15.34
N VAL A 321 31.61 22.51 -14.70
CA VAL A 321 32.46 23.70 -14.54
C VAL A 321 33.75 23.36 -13.80
N VAL A 322 33.67 22.62 -12.69
CA VAL A 322 34.86 22.18 -11.93
C VAL A 322 35.76 21.26 -12.77
N ALA A 323 35.18 20.38 -13.59
CA ALA A 323 35.95 19.52 -14.49
C ALA A 323 36.68 20.34 -15.58
N ASP A 324 36.01 21.33 -16.17
CA ASP A 324 36.60 22.23 -17.17
C ASP A 324 37.72 23.09 -16.56
N GLU A 325 37.55 23.58 -15.34
CA GLU A 325 38.59 24.30 -14.59
C GLU A 325 39.79 23.41 -14.27
N LYS A 326 39.56 22.17 -13.83
CA LYS A 326 40.64 21.20 -13.62
C LYS A 326 41.39 20.89 -14.92
N ALA A 327 40.69 20.76 -16.04
CA ALA A 327 41.32 20.56 -17.34
C ALA A 327 42.24 21.75 -17.71
N LYS A 328 41.78 22.99 -17.50
CA LYS A 328 42.61 24.20 -17.69
C LYS A 328 43.83 24.25 -16.78
N LEU A 329 43.69 23.86 -15.50
CA LEU A 329 44.82 23.81 -14.58
C LEU A 329 45.85 22.75 -14.98
N VAL A 330 45.40 21.60 -15.50
CA VAL A 330 46.30 20.58 -16.06
C VAL A 330 47.04 21.13 -17.27
N GLU A 331 46.35 21.80 -18.20
CA GLU A 331 46.98 22.43 -19.37
C GLU A 331 48.02 23.50 -18.98
N GLN A 332 47.70 24.37 -18.02
CA GLN A 332 48.63 25.36 -17.49
C GLN A 332 49.85 24.71 -16.83
N LYS A 333 49.63 23.63 -16.06
CA LYS A 333 50.72 22.89 -15.44
C LYS A 333 51.62 22.26 -16.49
N THR A 334 51.06 21.62 -17.53
CA THR A 334 51.85 21.04 -18.62
C THR A 334 52.65 22.11 -19.37
N ALA A 335 52.05 23.28 -19.64
CA ALA A 335 52.76 24.39 -20.29
C ALA A 335 53.90 24.95 -19.42
N ALA A 336 53.70 25.01 -18.09
CA ALA A 336 54.74 25.42 -17.15
C ALA A 336 55.88 24.40 -17.06
N ASP A 337 55.55 23.10 -16.98
CA ASP A 337 56.54 22.00 -16.96
C ASP A 337 57.36 21.98 -18.27
N ASP A 338 56.73 22.22 -19.42
CA ASP A 338 57.41 22.38 -20.72
C ASP A 338 58.33 23.60 -20.73
N ALA A 339 57.90 24.74 -20.18
CA ALA A 339 58.72 25.95 -20.09
C ALA A 339 59.95 25.75 -19.18
N VAL A 340 59.78 25.06 -18.05
CA VAL A 340 60.89 24.67 -17.16
C VAL A 340 61.86 23.75 -17.89
N SER A 341 61.36 22.74 -18.60
CA SER A 341 62.18 21.81 -19.39
C SER A 341 63.00 22.54 -20.46
N ARG A 342 62.39 23.50 -21.19
CA ARG A 342 63.11 24.35 -22.16
C ARG A 342 64.22 25.18 -21.51
N ARG A 343 63.95 25.79 -20.35
CA ARG A 343 64.95 26.57 -19.61
C ARG A 343 66.11 25.70 -19.11
N GLN A 344 65.82 24.49 -18.64
CA GLN A 344 66.87 23.54 -18.24
C GLN A 344 67.78 23.17 -19.41
N THR A 345 67.20 22.89 -20.59
CA THR A 345 67.97 22.64 -21.82
C THR A 345 68.81 23.85 -22.24
N GLN A 346 68.27 25.07 -22.14
CA GLN A 346 69.03 26.30 -22.41
C GLN A 346 70.20 26.49 -21.44
N LEU A 347 69.97 26.26 -20.14
CA LEU A 347 71.03 26.34 -19.13
C LEU A 347 72.11 25.28 -19.35
N ALA A 348 71.74 24.05 -19.74
CA ALA A 348 72.70 23.01 -20.08
C ALA A 348 73.55 23.40 -21.31
N SER A 349 72.93 23.95 -22.35
CA SER A 349 73.61 24.47 -23.53
C SER A 349 74.57 25.62 -23.19
N LEU A 350 74.13 26.60 -22.40
CA LEU A 350 74.98 27.71 -21.95
C LEU A 350 76.17 27.23 -21.09
N ARG A 351 75.97 26.24 -20.21
CA ARG A 351 77.06 25.63 -19.46
C ARG A 351 78.07 24.93 -20.37
N ALA A 352 77.60 24.19 -21.38
CA ALA A 352 78.46 23.56 -22.36
C ALA A 352 79.25 24.60 -23.17
N GLN A 353 78.63 25.72 -23.54
CA GLN A 353 79.31 26.85 -24.20
C GLN A 353 80.37 27.48 -23.29
N LEU A 354 80.06 27.73 -22.02
CA LEU A 354 81.03 28.26 -21.05
C LEU A 354 82.20 27.31 -20.85
N GLN A 355 81.96 26.01 -20.75
CA GLN A 355 83.02 25.01 -20.64
C GLN A 355 83.89 24.98 -21.90
N LYS A 356 83.28 25.10 -23.08
CA LYS A 356 84.02 25.20 -24.34
C LYS A 356 84.90 26.47 -24.39
N VAL A 357 84.35 27.62 -24.01
CA VAL A 357 85.11 28.87 -23.93
C VAL A 357 86.26 28.75 -22.91
N GLN A 358 86.04 28.10 -21.77
CA GLN A 358 87.11 27.82 -20.80
C GLN A 358 88.22 26.97 -21.42
N THR A 359 87.89 25.90 -22.14
CA THR A 359 88.90 25.08 -22.81
C THR A 359 89.64 25.84 -23.92
N GLU A 360 88.95 26.69 -24.69
CA GLU A 360 89.58 27.55 -25.70
C GLU A 360 90.52 28.59 -25.06
N VAL A 361 90.12 29.19 -23.93
CA VAL A 361 90.98 30.10 -23.15
C VAL A 361 92.21 29.38 -22.61
N ASP A 362 92.05 28.18 -22.05
CA ASP A 362 93.17 27.37 -21.55
C ASP A 362 94.14 27.00 -22.69
N GLU A 363 93.62 26.60 -23.85
CA GLU A 363 94.43 26.37 -25.06
C GLU A 363 95.20 27.62 -25.49
N HIS A 364 94.54 28.78 -25.51
CA HIS A 364 95.19 30.05 -25.84
C HIS A 364 96.26 30.44 -24.81
N LEU A 365 96.05 30.18 -23.52
CA LEU A 365 97.07 30.40 -22.49
C LEU A 365 98.28 29.48 -22.65
N VAL A 366 98.06 28.21 -23.02
CA VAL A 366 99.15 27.27 -23.36
C VAL A 366 99.90 27.72 -24.62
N GLN A 367 99.18 28.18 -25.66
CA GLN A 367 99.80 28.75 -26.85
C GLN A 367 100.62 29.99 -26.52
N GLN A 368 100.07 30.91 -25.71
CA GLN A 368 100.76 32.12 -25.28
C GLN A 368 102.04 31.79 -24.50
N THR A 369 101.99 30.89 -23.52
CA THR A 369 103.18 30.45 -22.79
C THR A 369 104.21 29.75 -23.68
N GLY A 370 103.75 29.00 -24.69
CA GLY A 370 104.62 28.44 -25.74
C GLY A 370 105.32 29.51 -26.57
N ILE A 371 104.59 30.53 -27.02
CA ILE A 371 105.13 31.68 -27.75
C ILE A 371 106.10 32.48 -26.87
N GLU A 372 105.77 32.72 -25.60
CA GLU A 372 106.65 33.37 -24.63
C GLU A 372 107.96 32.60 -24.48
N LYS A 373 107.89 31.26 -24.37
CA LYS A 373 109.09 30.41 -24.32
C LYS A 373 109.93 30.50 -25.60
N GLN A 374 109.29 30.48 -26.78
CA GLN A 374 109.98 30.69 -28.06
C GLN A 374 110.63 32.08 -28.12
N LEU A 375 109.96 33.12 -27.63
CA LEU A 375 110.52 34.46 -27.51
C LEU A 375 111.77 34.48 -26.62
N TYR A 376 111.76 33.79 -25.48
CA TYR A 376 112.94 33.66 -24.62
C TYR A 376 114.07 32.85 -25.28
N GLU A 377 113.76 31.78 -26.01
CA GLU A 377 114.74 31.02 -26.79
C GLU A 377 115.36 31.87 -27.90
N ILE A 378 114.54 32.62 -28.66
CA ILE A 378 115.01 33.57 -29.67
C ILE A 378 115.86 34.66 -29.00
N GLN A 379 115.44 35.24 -27.88
CA GLN A 379 116.26 36.22 -27.15
C GLN A 379 117.61 35.63 -26.72
N ARG A 380 117.64 34.36 -26.30
CA ARG A 380 118.87 33.64 -25.95
C ARG A 380 119.74 33.33 -27.17
N GLU A 381 119.16 32.92 -28.29
CA GLU A 381 119.91 32.72 -29.55
C GLU A 381 120.45 34.04 -30.07
N VAL A 382 119.66 35.12 -30.00
CA VAL A 382 120.10 36.48 -30.34
C VAL A 382 121.25 36.90 -29.43
N SER A 383 121.19 36.63 -28.12
CA SER A 383 122.32 36.95 -27.23
C SER A 383 123.56 36.13 -27.53
N LEU A 384 123.43 34.82 -27.80
CA LEU A 384 124.54 33.95 -28.20
C LEU A 384 125.14 34.33 -29.55
N THR A 385 124.31 34.70 -30.53
CA THR A 385 124.78 35.16 -31.85
C THR A 385 125.44 36.53 -31.75
N LEU A 386 124.94 37.44 -30.91
CA LEU A 386 125.63 38.69 -30.57
C LEU A 386 126.98 38.43 -29.91
N GLU A 387 127.05 37.49 -28.94
CA GLU A 387 128.33 37.08 -28.34
C GLU A 387 129.30 36.50 -29.38
N GLU A 388 128.83 35.64 -30.30
CA GLU A 388 129.69 35.09 -31.36
C GLU A 388 130.08 36.15 -32.39
N VAL A 389 129.20 37.11 -32.71
CA VAL A 389 129.54 38.27 -33.55
C VAL A 389 130.60 39.12 -32.85
N TYR A 390 130.48 39.42 -31.57
CA TYR A 390 131.52 40.13 -30.81
C TYR A 390 132.82 39.34 -30.73
N ARG A 391 132.75 38.01 -30.63
CA ARG A 391 133.93 37.13 -30.68
C ARG A 391 134.60 37.14 -32.04
N LEU A 392 133.82 37.05 -33.12
CA LEU A 392 134.31 37.14 -34.50
C LEU A 392 134.83 38.54 -34.83
N GLU A 393 134.20 39.59 -34.32
CA GLU A 393 134.69 40.97 -34.41
C GLU A 393 136.02 41.10 -33.67
N ALA A 394 136.15 40.56 -32.46
CA ALA A 394 137.42 40.53 -31.73
C ALA A 394 138.51 39.78 -32.52
N LEU A 395 138.21 38.60 -33.07
CA LEU A 395 139.12 37.85 -33.94
C LEU A 395 139.48 38.60 -35.21
N LEU A 396 138.51 39.26 -35.86
CA LEU A 396 138.76 40.07 -37.05
C LEU A 396 139.64 41.28 -36.71
N THR A 397 139.40 41.92 -35.56
CA THR A 397 140.22 43.02 -35.06
C THR A 397 141.65 42.56 -34.78
N ASP A 398 141.82 41.35 -34.21
CA ASP A 398 143.14 40.76 -33.97
C ASP A 398 143.86 40.43 -35.29
N VAL A 399 143.16 39.85 -36.27
CA VAL A 399 143.70 39.57 -37.61
C VAL A 399 144.03 40.86 -38.38
N GLU A 400 143.19 41.89 -38.31
CA GLU A 400 143.46 43.21 -38.89
C GLU A 400 144.68 43.86 -38.24
N ARG A 401 144.84 43.74 -36.91
CA ARG A 401 146.04 44.23 -36.22
C ARG A 401 147.30 43.47 -36.61
N GLU A 402 147.22 42.15 -36.78
CA GLU A 402 148.32 41.31 -37.29
C GLU A 402 148.74 41.74 -38.70
N ARG A 403 147.77 42.10 -39.54
CA ARG A 403 148.01 42.49 -40.94
C ARG A 403 148.50 43.93 -41.12
N TYR A 404 148.17 44.82 -40.19
CA TYR A 404 148.54 46.24 -40.23
C TYR A 404 149.62 46.66 -39.20
N GLY A 405 150.21 45.72 -38.45
CA GLY A 405 151.38 45.99 -37.59
C GLY A 405 151.07 46.74 -36.29
N LEU A 406 149.88 46.54 -35.72
CA LEU A 406 149.45 47.15 -34.46
C LEU A 406 149.55 46.13 -33.31
N LEU A 407 150.12 46.53 -32.17
CA LEU A 407 150.41 45.67 -31.01
C LEU A 407 149.13 45.00 -30.42
N PRO A 408 149.24 43.77 -29.88
CA PRO A 408 148.10 43.00 -29.36
C PRO A 408 147.44 43.66 -28.13
N ARG A 409 146.12 43.45 -27.95
CA ARG A 409 145.37 43.89 -26.77
C ARG A 409 145.71 42.94 -25.60
N GLN A 410 146.27 43.48 -24.52
CA GLN A 410 146.33 42.75 -23.25
C GLN A 410 144.91 42.65 -22.66
N PRO A 411 144.60 41.55 -21.94
CA PRO A 411 143.23 41.13 -21.59
C PRO A 411 142.45 42.14 -20.76
#